data_AF-A0A1J3J5I3-F1
#
_entry.id   AF-A0A1J3J5I3-F1
#
_cell.length_a   1.000
_cell.length_b   1.000
_cell.length_c   1.000
_cell.angle_alpha   90.00
_cell.angle_beta   90.00
_cell.angle_gamma   90.00
#
_symmetry.space_group_name_H-M   'P 1'
#
loop_
_entity.id
_entity.type
_entity.pdbx_description
1 polymer ?
#
loop_
_entity_poly.entity_id
_entity_poly.type
_entity_poly.pdbx_seq_one_letter_code
_entity_poly.pdbx_strand_id
1 'polypeptide(L)'
;NLKHKNIPKAPHTKNMKRFIVLALFLLMILETTKGLDFHDKDVESEDSLWDLYELWRSHHTIARSLEEKAKRFNVFKHNVRHIHETNKKDKPYKLKLNKFGDMTSEEFRKTYAGSNIKHHRMLQG
;
A
#
# COMPACT_ATOMS: atom_id res chain seq x y z
N ASN A 1 -20.00 -15.24 62.75
CA ASN A 1 -19.03 -15.91 61.85
C ASN A 1 -19.83 -16.62 60.77
N LEU A 2 -19.75 -16.35 59.46
CA LEU A 2 -18.67 -15.80 58.64
C LEU A 2 -19.26 -14.96 57.48
N LYS A 3 -18.54 -13.90 57.09
CA LYS A 3 -18.83 -13.09 55.89
C LYS A 3 -18.48 -13.90 54.63
N HIS A 4 -19.46 -14.25 53.79
CA HIS A 4 -19.18 -14.73 52.43
C HIS A 4 -18.64 -13.57 51.58
N LYS A 5 -17.33 -13.59 51.30
CA LYS A 5 -16.70 -12.70 50.32
C LYS A 5 -17.14 -13.14 48.91
N ASN A 6 -17.76 -12.23 48.17
CA ASN A 6 -17.95 -12.36 46.73
C ASN A 6 -16.59 -12.26 46.04
N ILE A 7 -16.09 -13.38 45.51
CA ILE A 7 -14.90 -13.43 44.67
C ILE A 7 -15.33 -13.11 43.24
N PRO A 8 -14.78 -12.06 42.58
CA PRO A 8 -15.13 -11.77 41.19
C PRO A 8 -14.69 -12.92 40.28
N LYS A 9 -15.63 -13.47 39.51
CA LYS A 9 -15.34 -14.48 38.49
C LYS A 9 -14.40 -13.90 37.45
N ALA A 10 -13.26 -14.55 37.24
CA ALA A 10 -12.30 -14.17 36.21
C ALA A 10 -12.98 -14.09 34.83
N PRO A 11 -12.66 -13.06 34.03
CA PRO A 11 -13.30 -12.87 32.74
C PRO A 11 -13.10 -14.09 31.83
N HIS A 12 -14.20 -14.50 31.21
CA HIS A 12 -14.36 -15.71 30.39
C HIS A 12 -13.22 -15.83 29.34
N THR A 13 -12.38 -16.85 29.49
CA THR A 13 -11.18 -17.13 28.66
C THR A 13 -11.42 -17.16 27.15
N LYS A 14 -12.65 -17.44 26.70
CA LYS A 14 -13.07 -17.39 25.29
C LYS A 14 -12.97 -15.98 24.70
N ASN A 15 -13.30 -14.95 25.49
CA ASN A 15 -13.27 -13.57 25.04
C ASN A 15 -11.82 -13.08 24.92
N MET A 16 -10.97 -13.47 25.86
CA MET A 16 -9.54 -13.15 25.85
C MET A 16 -8.82 -13.68 24.60
N LYS A 17 -9.11 -14.91 24.15
CA LYS A 17 -8.57 -15.45 22.90
C LYS A 17 -9.02 -14.66 21.66
N ARG A 18 -10.28 -14.19 21.62
CA ARG A 18 -10.79 -13.34 20.53
C ARG A 18 -10.10 -11.98 20.52
N PHE A 19 -9.89 -11.36 21.69
CA PHE A 19 -9.14 -10.12 21.79
C PHE A 19 -7.67 -10.29 21.39
N ILE A 20 -7.04 -11.41 21.73
CA ILE A 20 -5.68 -11.75 21.28
C ILE A 20 -5.65 -11.93 19.75
N VAL A 21 -6.60 -12.66 19.16
CA VAL A 21 -6.67 -12.83 17.69
C VAL A 21 -6.93 -11.50 16.99
N LEU A 22 -7.81 -10.66 17.51
CA LEU A 22 -8.07 -9.31 16.97
C LEU A 22 -6.85 -8.39 17.13
N ALA A 23 -6.15 -8.46 18.26
CA ALA A 23 -4.90 -7.72 18.47
C ALA A 23 -3.80 -8.19 17.50
N LEU A 24 -3.68 -9.51 17.26
CA LEU A 24 -2.77 -10.06 16.26
C LEU A 24 -3.15 -9.67 14.83
N PHE A 25 -4.45 -9.59 14.50
CA PHE A 25 -4.95 -9.09 13.22
C PHE A 25 -4.65 -7.59 13.04
N LEU A 26 -4.85 -6.79 14.09
CA LEU A 26 -4.52 -5.36 14.12
C LEU A 26 -3.01 -5.11 14.02
N LEU A 27 -2.18 -5.95 14.65
CA LEU A 27 -0.72 -5.92 14.51
C LEU A 27 -0.27 -6.32 13.10
N MET A 28 -0.99 -7.22 12.43
CA MET A 28 -0.76 -7.58 11.02
C MET A 28 -1.07 -6.42 10.05
N ILE A 29 -1.96 -5.50 10.45
CA ILE A 29 -2.30 -4.29 9.70
C ILE A 29 -1.25 -3.17 9.93
N LEU A 30 -0.33 -3.32 10.90
CA LEU A 30 0.66 -2.30 11.24
C LEU A 30 1.83 -2.19 10.23
N GLU A 31 1.79 -2.92 9.11
CA GLU A 31 2.75 -2.75 8.00
C GLU A 31 2.26 -1.83 6.87
N THR A 32 1.06 -1.26 6.95
CA THR A 32 0.44 -0.58 5.80
C THR A 32 0.82 0.89 5.66
N THR A 33 2.11 1.20 5.74
CA THR A 33 2.68 2.36 5.03
C THR A 33 3.74 1.87 4.04
N LYS A 34 3.37 0.94 3.15
CA LYS A 34 4.24 0.42 2.07
C LYS A 34 4.38 1.43 0.92
N GLY A 35 4.68 2.68 1.26
CA GLY A 35 5.10 3.70 0.30
C GLY A 35 6.59 3.93 0.50
N LEU A 36 7.36 3.85 -0.57
CA LEU A 36 8.77 4.21 -0.52
C LEU A 36 8.89 5.74 -0.57
N ASP A 37 9.64 6.30 0.37
CA ASP A 37 9.98 7.72 0.38
C ASP A 37 11.21 7.98 -0.48
N PHE A 38 11.15 9.08 -1.24
CA PHE A 38 12.24 9.54 -2.10
C PHE A 38 12.30 11.07 -2.06
N HIS A 39 13.47 11.60 -2.39
CA HIS A 39 13.82 13.01 -2.26
C HIS A 39 14.20 13.60 -3.62
N ASP A 40 14.33 14.93 -3.69
CA ASP A 40 14.66 15.67 -4.92
C ASP A 40 15.91 15.13 -5.63
N LYS A 41 16.94 14.72 -4.89
CA LYS A 41 18.17 14.10 -5.43
C LYS A 41 17.93 12.79 -6.19
N ASP A 42 16.87 12.06 -5.84
CA ASP A 42 16.56 10.76 -6.43
C ASP A 42 15.87 10.92 -7.81
N VAL A 43 15.44 12.15 -8.15
CA VAL A 43 14.76 12.51 -9.40
C VAL A 43 15.60 13.39 -10.32
N GLU A 44 16.79 13.80 -9.87
CA GLU A 44 17.65 14.80 -10.52
C GLU A 44 18.35 14.26 -11.78
N SER A 45 18.65 12.97 -11.81
CA SER A 45 19.35 12.32 -12.93
C SER A 45 18.72 10.98 -13.30
N GLU A 46 19.01 10.49 -14.50
CA GLU A 46 18.56 9.16 -14.94
C GLU A 46 19.21 8.03 -14.12
N ASP A 47 20.47 8.19 -13.70
CA ASP A 47 21.17 7.22 -12.86
C ASP A 47 20.52 7.16 -11.46
N SER A 48 20.24 8.32 -10.85
CA SER A 48 19.52 8.40 -9.57
C SER A 48 18.14 7.74 -9.64
N LEU A 49 17.42 7.96 -10.76
CA LEU A 49 16.12 7.34 -10.99
C LEU A 49 16.23 5.82 -11.15
N TRP A 50 17.29 5.33 -11.78
CA TRP A 50 17.55 3.91 -11.94
C TRP A 50 17.85 3.24 -10.59
N ASP A 51 18.66 3.87 -9.76
CA ASP A 51 18.93 3.40 -8.39
C ASP A 51 17.65 3.36 -7.55
N LEU A 52 16.82 4.41 -7.65
CA LEU A 52 15.50 4.45 -7.01
C LEU A 52 14.58 3.33 -7.53
N TYR A 53 14.66 3.00 -8.82
CA TYR A 53 13.86 1.94 -9.43
C TYR A 53 14.26 0.56 -8.90
N GLU A 54 15.55 0.23 -8.82
CA GLU A 54 15.99 -1.05 -8.27
C GLU A 54 15.70 -1.14 -6.76
N LEU A 55 15.86 -0.05 -6.01
CA LEU A 55 15.46 0.02 -4.60
C LEU A 55 13.96 -0.24 -4.43
N TRP A 56 13.12 0.44 -5.21
CA TRP A 56 11.66 0.26 -5.20
C TRP A 56 11.25 -1.17 -5.56
N ARG A 57 11.90 -1.78 -6.56
CA ARG A 57 11.63 -3.17 -6.94
C ARG A 57 12.02 -4.15 -5.84
N SER A 58 13.15 -3.93 -5.18
CA SER A 58 13.55 -4.73 -4.02
C SER A 58 12.53 -4.60 -2.88
N HIS A 59 12.18 -3.36 -2.51
CA HIS A 59 11.24 -3.06 -1.43
C HIS A 59 9.86 -3.68 -1.63
N HIS A 60 9.36 -3.73 -2.86
CA HIS A 60 8.06 -4.33 -3.20
C HIS A 60 8.14 -5.75 -3.76
N THR A 61 9.32 -6.36 -3.79
CA THR A 61 9.56 -7.71 -4.31
C THR A 61 9.05 -7.89 -5.76
N ILE A 62 9.30 -6.89 -6.61
CA ILE A 62 8.84 -6.87 -8.00
C ILE A 62 9.91 -7.52 -8.90
N ALA A 63 9.66 -8.76 -9.30
CA ALA A 63 10.46 -9.47 -10.30
C ALA A 63 10.07 -9.05 -11.73
N ARG A 64 11.06 -8.79 -12.58
CA ARG A 64 10.91 -8.45 -14.01
C ARG A 64 12.05 -9.08 -14.80
N SER A 65 11.78 -9.50 -16.03
CA SER A 65 12.85 -9.92 -16.94
C SER A 65 13.72 -8.71 -17.34
N LEU A 66 14.95 -8.95 -17.80
CA LEU A 66 15.84 -7.87 -18.26
C LEU A 66 15.21 -7.01 -19.37
N GLU A 67 14.48 -7.64 -20.29
CA GLU A 67 13.78 -6.94 -21.37
C GLU A 67 12.62 -6.06 -20.83
N GLU A 68 11.87 -6.58 -19.86
CA GLU A 68 10.76 -5.84 -19.25
C GLU A 68 11.23 -4.67 -18.41
N LYS A 69 12.39 -4.79 -17.73
CA LYS A 69 12.92 -3.73 -16.86
C LYS A 69 13.05 -2.40 -17.62
N ALA A 70 13.61 -2.39 -18.83
CA ALA A 70 13.79 -1.16 -19.60
C ALA A 70 12.43 -0.50 -19.95
N LYS A 71 11.44 -1.30 -20.36
CA LYS A 71 10.09 -0.82 -20.67
C LYS A 71 9.40 -0.26 -19.42
N ARG A 72 9.48 -1.00 -18.31
CA ARG A 72 8.86 -0.65 -17.02
C ARG A 72 9.52 0.53 -16.34
N PHE A 73 10.83 0.71 -16.54
CA PHE A 73 11.55 1.86 -16.02
C PHE A 73 11.03 3.18 -16.59
N ASN A 74 10.68 3.24 -17.88
CA ASN A 74 10.09 4.46 -18.45
C ASN A 74 8.75 4.82 -17.81
N VAL A 75 7.89 3.84 -17.54
CA VAL A 75 6.62 4.04 -16.82
C VAL A 75 6.89 4.51 -15.39
N PHE A 76 7.85 3.86 -14.73
CA PHE A 76 8.27 4.23 -13.38
C PHE A 76 8.74 5.67 -13.27
N LYS A 77 9.64 6.12 -14.17
CA LYS A 77 10.10 7.52 -14.21
C LYS A 77 8.96 8.52 -14.32
N HIS A 78 8.02 8.24 -15.24
CA HIS A 78 6.85 9.09 -15.42
C HIS A 78 6.02 9.19 -14.12
N ASN A 79 5.77 8.06 -13.45
CA ASN A 79 5.00 8.02 -12.22
C ASN A 79 5.72 8.71 -11.04
N VAL A 80 7.03 8.50 -10.88
CA VAL A 80 7.83 9.17 -9.84
C VAL A 80 7.83 10.68 -10.04
N ARG A 81 8.05 11.17 -11.27
CA ARG A 81 7.98 12.60 -11.58
C ARG A 81 6.58 13.17 -11.30
N HIS A 82 5.52 12.45 -11.66
CA HIS A 82 4.15 12.86 -11.35
C HIS A 82 3.89 12.97 -9.83
N ILE A 83 4.36 11.99 -9.05
CA ILE A 83 4.27 12.02 -7.58
C ILE A 83 5.03 13.23 -7.03
N HIS A 84 6.25 13.43 -7.49
CA HIS A 84 7.14 14.50 -7.07
C HIS A 84 6.53 15.89 -7.33
N GLU A 85 6.09 16.15 -8.56
CA GLU A 85 5.45 17.40 -8.95
C GLU A 85 4.12 17.64 -8.22
N THR A 86 3.33 16.58 -8.00
CA THR A 86 2.06 16.68 -7.28
C THR A 86 2.29 17.01 -5.81
N ASN A 87 3.33 16.44 -5.20
CA ASN A 87 3.66 16.70 -3.80
C ASN A 87 4.27 18.08 -3.57
N LYS A 88 4.88 18.70 -4.59
CA LYS A 88 5.32 20.10 -4.58
C LYS A 88 4.17 21.11 -4.61
N LYS A 89 2.97 20.70 -5.05
CA LYS A 89 1.77 21.54 -5.06
C LYS A 89 1.09 21.56 -3.69
N ASP A 90 0.38 22.66 -3.41
CA ASP A 90 -0.45 22.81 -2.22
C ASP A 90 -1.81 22.09 -2.44
N LYS A 91 -1.79 20.78 -2.26
CA LYS A 91 -2.97 19.92 -2.33
C LYS A 91 -3.28 19.33 -0.96
N PRO A 92 -4.56 19.07 -0.64
CA PRO A 92 -4.97 18.46 0.64
C PRO A 92 -4.57 16.98 0.77
N TYR A 93 -3.83 16.44 -0.20
CA TYR A 93 -3.31 15.08 -0.19
C TYR A 93 -1.89 15.06 -0.77
N LYS A 94 -1.14 14.02 -0.41
CA LYS A 94 0.17 13.70 -0.97
C LYS A 94 0.14 12.29 -1.56
N LEU A 95 0.84 12.11 -2.67
CA LEU A 95 1.05 10.82 -3.29
C LEU A 95 2.30 10.16 -2.72
N LYS A 96 2.35 8.82 -2.73
CA LYS A 96 3.49 8.02 -2.30
C LYS A 96 3.83 7.02 -3.38
N LEU A 97 5.12 6.69 -3.50
CA LEU A 97 5.57 5.67 -4.43
C LEU A 97 5.24 4.29 -3.87
N ASN A 98 4.15 3.69 -4.34
CA ASN A 98 3.63 2.41 -3.87
C ASN A 98 3.99 1.26 -4.84
N LYS A 99 3.52 0.05 -4.57
CA LYS A 99 3.77 -1.16 -5.39
C LYS A 99 3.31 -1.09 -6.86
N PHE A 100 2.60 -0.06 -7.27
CA PHE A 100 2.13 0.16 -8.64
C PHE A 100 3.01 1.15 -9.42
N GLY A 101 4.19 1.49 -8.89
CA GLY A 101 5.12 2.45 -9.47
C GLY A 101 5.46 2.21 -10.94
N ASP A 102 5.51 0.96 -11.41
CA ASP A 102 5.81 0.61 -12.81
C ASP A 102 4.59 0.25 -13.70
N MET A 103 3.38 0.54 -13.20
CA MET A 103 2.13 0.34 -13.94
C MET A 103 1.63 1.65 -14.56
N THR A 104 1.10 1.57 -15.78
CA THR A 104 0.36 2.69 -16.36
C THR A 104 -1.01 2.83 -15.71
N SER A 105 -1.60 4.02 -15.80
CA SER A 105 -2.98 4.26 -15.32
C SER A 105 -4.00 3.34 -15.98
N GLU A 106 -3.79 2.98 -17.25
CA GLU A 106 -4.67 2.06 -17.97
C GLU A 106 -4.54 0.63 -17.46
N GLU A 107 -3.31 0.14 -17.28
CA GLU A 107 -3.05 -1.18 -16.71
C GLU A 107 -3.63 -1.28 -15.30
N PHE A 108 -3.39 -0.26 -14.47
CA PHE A 108 -3.94 -0.22 -13.11
C PHE A 108 -5.47 -0.26 -13.13
N ARG A 109 -6.10 0.54 -13.99
CA ARG A 109 -7.56 0.56 -14.12
C ARG A 109 -8.10 -0.79 -14.58
N LYS A 110 -7.50 -1.39 -15.60
CA LYS A 110 -7.95 -2.68 -16.17
C LYS A 110 -7.86 -3.81 -15.15
N THR A 111 -6.80 -3.86 -14.35
CA THR A 111 -6.54 -4.96 -13.43
C THR A 111 -7.18 -4.78 -12.05
N TYR A 112 -7.22 -3.55 -11.53
CA TYR A 112 -7.59 -3.29 -10.12
C TYR A 112 -8.82 -2.41 -9.92
N ALA A 113 -9.15 -1.52 -10.86
CA ALA A 113 -10.27 -0.58 -10.73
C ALA A 113 -11.45 -0.86 -11.69
N GLY A 114 -11.38 -1.94 -12.45
CA GLY A 114 -12.42 -2.38 -13.37
C GLY A 114 -13.54 -3.11 -12.63
N SER A 115 -14.45 -2.36 -11.99
CA SER A 115 -15.64 -2.95 -11.39
C SER A 115 -16.84 -2.82 -12.34
N ASN A 116 -17.52 -3.95 -12.63
CA ASN A 116 -18.77 -3.97 -13.42
C ASN A 116 -19.97 -3.47 -12.60
N ILE A 117 -19.77 -2.53 -11.66
CA ILE A 117 -20.82 -1.99 -10.78
C ILE A 117 -21.94 -1.34 -11.61
N LYS A 118 -21.60 -0.74 -12.76
CA LYS A 118 -22.62 -0.23 -13.69
C LYS A 118 -23.56 -1.32 -14.20
N HIS A 119 -23.06 -2.53 -14.46
CA HIS A 119 -23.90 -3.66 -14.91
C HIS A 119 -24.87 -4.13 -13.82
N HIS A 120 -24.40 -4.23 -12.57
CA HIS A 120 -25.25 -4.64 -11.45
C HIS A 120 -26.32 -3.60 -11.13
N ARG A 121 -26.02 -2.30 -11.24
CA ARG A 121 -26.99 -1.22 -11.04
C ARG A 121 -28.10 -1.22 -12.11
N MET A 122 -27.84 -1.75 -13.30
CA MET A 122 -28.86 -1.90 -14.36
C MET A 122 -29.77 -3.12 -14.17
N LEU A 123 -29.42 -4.07 -13.29
CA LEU A 123 -30.23 -5.25 -12.97
C LEU A 123 -31.14 -5.04 -11.75
N GLN A 124 -30.97 -3.94 -11.01
CA GLN A 124 -31.78 -3.59 -9.83
C GLN A 124 -32.80 -2.47 -10.14
N GLY A 125 -33.41 -2.53 -11.33
CA GLY A 125 -34.57 -1.70 -11.66
C GLY A 125 -35.75 -1.97 -10.73
#